data_AF-A0A6I3MW74-F1
#
_entry.id   AF-A0A6I3MW74-F1
#
_cell.length_a   1.000
_cell.length_b   1.000
_cell.length_c   1.000
_cell.angle_alpha   90.00
_cell.angle_beta   90.00
_cell.angle_gamma   90.00
#
_symmetry.space_group_name_H-M   'P 1'
#
loop_
_entity.id
_entity.type
_entity.pdbx_description
1 polymer ?
#
loop_
_entity_poly.entity_id
_entity_poly.type
_entity_poly.pdbx_seq_one_letter_code
_entity_poly.pdbx_strand_id
1 'polypeptide(L)'
;MYKGRALLSVAILSALAFTSCGARETSPQNAPQWKTASVPAVKGETHALPNSLMDPLNDGTYWAEIARIQKTGQVIFQLYKARFGATCTAWAKENGIEEGCLNDYSVENSYERFVVGLAENARISVAQQDMPGKSYRITQEDLGLAMQGRVKGAPQDYEWVPFPFLVHIANKEVVSAEQFWVP
;
A
#
# COMPACT_ATOMS: atom_id res chain seq x y z
N MET A 1 51.31 -35.77 -31.58
CA MET A 1 51.08 -36.95 -30.73
C MET A 1 50.48 -36.51 -29.41
N TYR A 2 49.52 -37.28 -28.90
CA TYR A 2 48.64 -37.04 -27.76
C TYR A 2 49.33 -37.12 -26.37
N LYS A 3 48.61 -36.61 -25.36
CA LYS A 3 48.69 -36.79 -23.88
C LYS A 3 49.43 -35.66 -23.12
N GLY A 4 48.90 -35.00 -22.09
CA GLY A 4 47.63 -35.14 -21.36
C GLY A 4 47.84 -34.97 -19.84
N ARG A 5 47.14 -33.98 -19.24
CA ARG A 5 46.77 -33.79 -17.80
C ARG A 5 47.94 -33.58 -16.79
N ALA A 6 47.85 -32.73 -15.75
CA ALA A 6 46.71 -32.37 -14.91
C ALA A 6 46.86 -31.00 -14.19
N LEU A 7 45.74 -30.27 -14.14
CA LEU A 7 45.13 -29.53 -13.01
C LEU A 7 46.01 -28.87 -11.93
N LEU A 8 45.87 -27.55 -11.78
CA LEU A 8 45.55 -26.96 -10.48
C LEU A 8 44.72 -25.67 -10.64
N SER A 9 43.56 -25.70 -9.98
CA SER A 9 42.49 -24.73 -9.99
C SER A 9 42.85 -23.46 -9.21
N VAL A 10 42.46 -22.29 -9.71
CA VAL A 10 42.08 -21.16 -8.84
C VAL A 10 40.77 -20.58 -9.39
N ALA A 11 39.69 -20.90 -8.70
CA ALA A 11 38.42 -20.20 -8.82
C ALA A 11 38.53 -18.86 -8.09
N ILE A 12 38.26 -17.75 -8.77
CA ILE A 12 37.98 -16.48 -8.09
C ILE A 12 36.47 -16.26 -8.18
N LEU A 13 35.85 -16.49 -7.03
CA LEU A 13 34.47 -16.17 -6.72
C LEU A 13 34.24 -14.65 -6.72
N SER A 14 33.16 -14.25 -7.38
CA SER A 14 32.12 -13.35 -6.87
C SER A 14 32.46 -11.88 -6.55
N ALA A 15 31.90 -10.99 -7.37
CA ALA A 15 31.19 -9.80 -6.88
C ALA A 15 30.09 -9.41 -7.89
N LEU A 16 28.99 -10.17 -7.89
CA LEU A 16 27.72 -9.67 -8.41
C LEU A 16 27.26 -8.57 -7.44
N ALA A 17 27.53 -7.32 -7.81
CA ALA A 17 26.92 -6.17 -7.16
C ALA A 17 25.41 -6.22 -7.47
N PHE A 18 24.64 -6.84 -6.58
CA PHE A 18 23.20 -6.60 -6.52
C PHE A 18 22.98 -5.17 -6.02
N THR A 19 23.03 -4.22 -6.94
CA THR A 19 22.41 -2.91 -6.72
C THR A 19 20.90 -3.10 -6.72
N SER A 20 20.32 -3.60 -5.63
CA SER A 20 18.89 -3.42 -5.38
C SER A 20 18.67 -2.09 -4.66
N CYS A 21 19.04 -0.99 -5.32
CA CYS A 21 18.30 0.25 -5.10
C CYS A 21 16.93 -0.03 -5.69
N GLY A 22 15.91 -0.18 -4.84
CA GLY A 22 14.53 -0.32 -5.27
C GLY A 22 14.22 0.82 -6.24
N ALA A 23 14.16 0.50 -7.53
CA ALA A 23 13.71 1.44 -8.52
C ALA A 23 12.29 1.81 -8.12
N ARG A 24 12.13 3.08 -7.72
CA ARG A 24 10.85 3.64 -7.31
C ARG A 24 10.00 3.71 -8.57
N GLU A 25 9.20 2.66 -8.82
CA GLU A 25 8.27 2.63 -9.94
C GLU A 25 7.13 3.62 -9.68
N THR A 26 7.36 4.89 -10.00
CA THR A 26 6.30 5.89 -10.17
C THR A 26 5.36 5.42 -11.27
N SER A 27 4.04 5.53 -11.11
CA SER A 27 3.12 5.26 -12.23
C SER A 27 3.36 6.30 -13.33
N PRO A 28 3.85 5.91 -14.52
CA PRO A 28 3.88 6.83 -15.65
C PRO A 28 2.44 7.16 -16.04
N GLN A 29 2.18 8.43 -16.37
CA GLN A 29 0.86 8.92 -16.84
C GLN A 29 0.31 8.14 -18.07
N ASN A 30 1.15 7.33 -18.74
CA ASN A 30 0.81 6.56 -19.95
C ASN A 30 1.06 5.04 -19.83
N ALA A 31 1.31 4.48 -18.64
CA ALA A 31 1.46 3.03 -18.49
C ALA A 31 0.10 2.32 -18.68
N PRO A 32 0.06 1.08 -19.22
CA PRO A 32 -1.20 0.40 -19.41
C PRO A 32 -1.89 0.20 -18.06
N GLN A 33 -3.09 0.77 -17.96
CA GLN A 33 -3.94 0.79 -16.78
C GLN A 33 -4.55 -0.60 -16.55
N TRP A 34 -5.04 -0.85 -15.33
CA TRP A 34 -5.78 -2.08 -14.99
C TRP A 34 -4.97 -3.38 -15.10
N LYS A 35 -3.64 -3.29 -14.98
CA LYS A 35 -2.78 -4.47 -14.83
C LYS A 35 -2.88 -5.02 -13.42
N THR A 36 -2.79 -6.35 -13.30
CA THR A 36 -2.65 -7.01 -12.00
C THR A 36 -1.49 -6.40 -11.21
N ALA A 37 -1.78 -6.10 -9.95
CA ALA A 37 -0.82 -5.59 -8.97
C ALA A 37 -0.67 -6.59 -7.82
N SER A 38 0.47 -6.51 -7.13
CA SER A 38 0.65 -7.23 -5.87
C SER A 38 -0.35 -6.72 -4.83
N VAL A 39 -0.84 -7.64 -4.01
CA VAL A 39 -1.67 -7.33 -2.85
C VAL A 39 -0.82 -6.65 -1.80
N PRO A 40 -1.27 -5.54 -1.21
CA PRO A 40 -0.50 -4.89 -0.16
C PRO A 40 -0.49 -5.75 1.11
N ALA A 41 0.66 -5.80 1.79
CA ALA A 41 0.84 -6.59 3.00
C ALA A 41 1.46 -5.74 4.11
N VAL A 42 0.97 -5.92 5.35
CA VAL A 42 1.50 -5.27 6.55
C VAL A 42 1.94 -6.34 7.53
N LYS A 43 3.12 -6.14 8.15
CA LYS A 43 3.63 -7.01 9.20
C LYS A 43 3.11 -6.54 10.56
N GLY A 44 1.92 -6.99 10.92
CA GLY A 44 1.36 -6.84 12.26
C GLY A 44 0.72 -5.48 12.57
N GLU A 45 1.31 -4.35 12.16
CA GLU A 45 0.68 -3.04 12.34
C GLU A 45 1.22 -1.96 11.39
N THR A 46 0.45 -0.90 11.22
CA THR A 46 0.89 0.33 10.55
C THR A 46 1.62 1.26 11.53
N HIS A 47 2.28 2.29 11.00
CA HIS A 47 3.00 3.28 11.80
C HIS A 47 2.06 4.05 12.71
N ALA A 48 2.57 4.42 13.88
CA ALA A 48 1.86 5.30 14.79
C ALA A 48 1.74 6.71 14.20
N LEU A 49 0.58 7.33 14.43
CA LEU A 49 0.38 8.73 14.17
C LEU A 49 0.89 9.57 15.34
N PRO A 50 1.34 10.81 15.10
CA PRO A 50 1.75 11.69 16.19
C PRO A 50 0.59 12.01 17.13
N ASN A 51 0.89 12.30 18.40
CA ASN A 51 -0.14 12.62 19.39
C ASN A 51 -0.77 14.01 19.18
N SER A 52 -0.05 14.90 18.46
CA SER A 52 -0.46 16.26 18.15
C SER A 52 -0.26 16.57 16.67
N LEU A 53 -1.12 17.42 16.10
CA LEU A 53 -0.94 17.94 14.73
C LEU A 53 0.30 18.84 14.57
N MET A 54 0.86 19.31 15.69
CA MET A 54 2.10 20.10 15.70
C MET A 54 3.34 19.22 15.58
N ASP A 55 3.22 17.93 15.87
CA ASP A 55 4.32 16.99 15.79
C ASP A 55 4.53 16.54 14.33
N PRO A 56 5.78 16.32 13.90
CA PRO A 56 6.04 15.87 12.55
C PRO A 56 5.44 14.49 12.29
N LEU A 57 4.71 14.37 11.17
CA LEU A 57 4.32 13.08 10.64
C LEU A 57 5.56 12.37 10.08
N ASN A 58 5.84 11.17 10.60
CA ASN A 58 6.95 10.36 10.13
C ASN A 58 6.65 9.75 8.76
N ASP A 59 7.70 9.53 7.98
CA ASP A 59 7.61 8.67 6.80
C ASP A 59 7.29 7.24 7.26
N GLY A 60 6.44 6.54 6.51
CA GLY A 60 5.95 5.23 6.94
C GLY A 60 4.72 4.75 6.21
N THR A 61 4.22 3.59 6.63
CA THR A 61 2.98 3.01 6.11
C THR A 61 1.85 3.22 7.10
N TYR A 62 0.71 3.73 6.64
CA TYR A 62 -0.46 4.07 7.44
C TYR A 62 -1.71 3.40 6.90
N TRP A 63 -2.69 3.19 7.77
CA TRP A 63 -4.04 2.86 7.33
C TRP A 63 -4.72 4.15 6.92
N ALA A 64 -5.52 4.12 5.86
CA ALA A 64 -6.16 5.32 5.38
C ALA A 64 -7.49 5.08 4.71
N GLU A 65 -8.31 6.12 4.74
CA GLU A 65 -9.56 6.20 3.99
C GLU A 65 -9.55 7.46 3.13
N ILE A 66 -10.31 7.47 2.04
CA ILE A 66 -10.43 8.67 1.21
C ILE A 66 -11.29 9.69 1.96
N ALA A 67 -10.67 10.76 2.46
CA ALA A 67 -11.36 11.83 3.17
C ALA A 67 -12.17 12.70 2.22
N ARG A 68 -11.56 13.05 1.08
CA ARG A 68 -12.17 13.88 0.03
C ARG A 68 -11.35 13.86 -1.25
N ILE A 69 -11.99 14.22 -2.36
CA ILE A 69 -11.33 14.57 -3.61
C ILE A 69 -11.52 16.07 -3.85
N GLN A 70 -10.41 16.79 -4.07
CA GLN A 70 -10.46 18.21 -4.37
C GLN A 70 -10.99 18.46 -5.78
N LYS A 71 -11.43 19.70 -6.07
CA LYS A 71 -11.85 20.10 -7.44
C LYS A 71 -10.77 19.90 -8.50
N THR A 72 -9.50 19.95 -8.09
CA THR A 72 -8.33 19.68 -8.93
C THR A 72 -8.15 18.20 -9.27
N GLY A 73 -8.97 17.31 -8.68
CA GLY A 73 -8.80 15.86 -8.76
C GLY A 73 -7.83 15.29 -7.72
N GLN A 74 -7.19 16.12 -6.88
CA GLN A 74 -6.29 15.64 -5.83
C GLN A 74 -7.05 14.83 -4.77
N VAL A 75 -6.64 13.58 -4.57
CA VAL A 75 -7.17 12.71 -3.51
C VAL A 75 -6.50 13.05 -2.19
N ILE A 76 -7.31 13.23 -1.14
CA ILE A 76 -6.84 13.47 0.22
C ILE A 76 -7.23 12.26 1.08
N PHE A 77 -6.24 11.69 1.76
CA PHE A 77 -6.42 10.56 2.66
C PHE A 77 -6.51 11.03 4.11
N GLN A 78 -7.43 10.43 4.87
CA GLN A 78 -7.47 10.48 6.33
C GLN A 78 -6.65 9.30 6.86
N LEU A 79 -5.73 9.54 7.79
CA LEU A 79 -4.82 8.53 8.31
C LEU A 79 -5.29 7.97 9.65
N TYR A 80 -5.00 6.68 9.85
CA TYR A 80 -5.24 5.93 11.08
C TYR A 80 -4.07 4.96 11.37
N LYS A 81 -4.03 4.47 12.62
CA LYS A 81 -3.23 3.30 12.97
C LYS A 81 -4.09 2.05 12.88
N ALA A 82 -3.58 0.99 12.25
CA ALA A 82 -4.21 -0.31 12.21
C ALA A 82 -3.27 -1.39 12.75
N ARG A 83 -3.86 -2.39 13.40
CA ARG A 83 -3.19 -3.61 13.87
C ARG A 83 -3.85 -4.81 13.22
N PHE A 84 -3.07 -5.86 12.96
CA PHE A 84 -3.49 -7.08 12.26
C PHE A 84 -2.99 -8.31 13.02
N GLY A 85 -3.66 -9.45 12.86
CA GLY A 85 -3.13 -10.73 13.30
C GLY A 85 -2.92 -10.85 14.80
N ALA A 86 -1.85 -11.56 15.15
CA ALA A 86 -1.39 -11.73 16.53
C ALA A 86 -1.11 -10.40 17.24
N THR A 87 -0.62 -9.38 16.53
CA THR A 87 -0.40 -8.03 17.09
C THR A 87 -1.72 -7.40 17.53
N CYS A 88 -2.77 -7.54 16.72
CA CYS A 88 -4.09 -7.07 17.08
C CYS A 88 -4.65 -7.82 18.30
N THR A 89 -4.57 -9.14 18.28
CA THR A 89 -5.08 -10.00 19.36
C THR A 89 -4.39 -9.70 20.70
N ALA A 90 -3.07 -9.52 20.70
CA ALA A 90 -2.32 -9.14 21.89
C ALA A 90 -2.77 -7.78 22.44
N TRP A 91 -2.88 -6.77 21.57
CA TRP A 91 -3.36 -5.44 21.95
C TRP A 91 -4.80 -5.46 22.50
N ALA A 92 -5.72 -6.20 21.88
CA ALA A 92 -7.10 -6.28 22.32
C ALA A 92 -7.20 -6.87 23.74
N LYS A 93 -6.41 -7.93 24.02
CA LYS A 93 -6.29 -8.53 25.35
C LYS A 93 -5.73 -7.54 26.38
N GLU A 94 -4.68 -6.80 26.03
CA GLU A 94 -4.06 -5.80 26.92
C GLU A 94 -5.01 -4.64 27.25
N ASN A 95 -5.98 -4.35 26.36
CA ASN A 95 -6.94 -3.26 26.52
C ASN A 95 -8.32 -3.74 27.00
N GLY A 96 -8.46 -5.02 27.38
CA GLY A 96 -9.71 -5.56 27.93
C GLY A 96 -10.86 -5.61 26.93
N ILE A 97 -10.58 -5.71 25.63
CA ILE A 97 -11.59 -5.84 24.58
C ILE A 97 -11.99 -7.31 24.48
N GLU A 98 -13.19 -7.65 24.99
CA GLU A 98 -13.65 -9.05 25.09
C GLU A 98 -13.87 -9.70 23.73
N GLU A 99 -14.37 -8.96 22.74
CA GLU A 99 -14.61 -9.45 21.38
C GLU A 99 -13.32 -9.68 20.58
N GLY A 100 -12.18 -9.20 21.09
CA GLY A 100 -10.90 -9.25 20.39
C GLY A 100 -10.87 -8.37 19.14
N CYS A 101 -10.18 -8.85 18.11
CA CYS A 101 -10.10 -8.17 16.81
C CYS A 101 -10.99 -8.88 15.78
N LEU A 102 -12.15 -8.29 15.51
CA LEU A 102 -13.03 -8.75 14.44
C LEU A 102 -12.29 -8.73 13.09
N ASN A 103 -12.48 -9.77 12.29
CA ASN A 103 -11.83 -9.93 10.98
C ASN A 103 -10.29 -9.85 11.01
N ASP A 104 -9.68 -10.15 12.17
CA ASP A 104 -8.22 -10.18 12.38
C ASP A 104 -7.53 -8.81 12.25
N TYR A 105 -8.28 -7.71 12.42
CA TYR A 105 -7.68 -6.37 12.48
C TYR A 105 -8.45 -5.42 13.41
N SER A 106 -7.82 -4.29 13.73
CA SER A 106 -8.41 -3.18 14.47
C SER A 106 -7.81 -1.89 13.98
N VAL A 107 -8.64 -0.84 13.94
CA VAL A 107 -8.25 0.51 13.53
C VAL A 107 -8.47 1.45 14.72
N GLU A 108 -7.48 2.29 15.01
CA GLU A 108 -7.59 3.33 16.03
C GLU A 108 -8.21 4.61 15.46
N ASN A 109 -9.40 4.94 15.93
CA ASN A 109 -10.18 6.06 15.42
C ASN A 109 -9.80 7.41 16.08
N SER A 110 -8.90 7.42 17.07
CA SER A 110 -8.50 8.63 17.79
C SER A 110 -7.76 9.67 16.93
N TYR A 111 -7.39 9.31 15.69
CA TYR A 111 -6.54 10.10 14.80
C TYR A 111 -7.26 10.72 13.59
N GLU A 112 -8.59 10.89 13.64
CA GLU A 112 -9.45 11.52 12.61
C GLU A 112 -9.05 12.94 12.15
N ARG A 113 -7.92 13.48 12.62
CA ARG A 113 -7.43 14.82 12.29
C ARG A 113 -6.23 14.85 11.32
N PHE A 114 -5.57 13.71 11.07
CA PHE A 114 -4.40 13.65 10.18
C PHE A 114 -4.81 13.40 8.72
N VAL A 115 -4.73 14.42 7.88
CA VAL A 115 -4.99 14.31 6.43
C VAL A 115 -3.75 14.58 5.60
N VAL A 116 -3.55 13.80 4.54
CA VAL A 116 -2.40 13.92 3.65
C VAL A 116 -2.82 13.78 2.19
N GLY A 117 -2.27 14.63 1.32
CA GLY A 117 -2.55 14.61 -0.11
C GLY A 117 -1.77 13.51 -0.84
N LEU A 118 -2.41 12.93 -1.85
CA LEU A 118 -1.77 12.06 -2.81
C LEU A 118 -0.85 12.86 -3.73
N ALA A 119 0.40 12.40 -3.87
CA ALA A 119 1.37 12.97 -4.80
C ALA A 119 0.93 12.71 -6.25
N GLU A 120 1.25 13.63 -7.16
CA GLU A 120 0.82 13.58 -8.57
C GLU A 120 1.25 12.28 -9.28
N ASN A 121 2.42 11.74 -8.94
CA ASN A 121 2.99 10.54 -9.53
C ASN A 121 2.93 9.31 -8.60
N ALA A 122 2.06 9.35 -7.58
CA ALA A 122 1.91 8.26 -6.64
C ALA A 122 1.48 6.96 -7.34
N ARG A 123 1.95 5.83 -6.81
CA ARG A 123 1.48 4.51 -7.24
C ARG A 123 0.12 4.23 -6.60
N ILE A 124 -0.87 3.83 -7.40
CA ILE A 124 -2.21 3.51 -6.90
C ILE A 124 -2.59 2.09 -7.33
N SER A 125 -3.16 1.32 -6.41
CA SER A 125 -3.87 0.08 -6.74
C SER A 125 -5.21 -0.02 -6.03
N VAL A 126 -6.16 -0.70 -6.67
CA VAL A 126 -7.50 -0.99 -6.15
C VAL A 126 -7.71 -2.49 -6.06
N ALA A 127 -8.46 -2.94 -5.06
CA ALA A 127 -8.77 -4.35 -4.86
C ALA A 127 -10.01 -4.75 -5.69
N GLN A 128 -10.04 -5.98 -6.17
CA GLN A 128 -11.25 -6.58 -6.72
C GLN A 128 -12.23 -6.88 -5.57
N GLN A 129 -13.49 -6.45 -5.70
CA GLN A 129 -14.48 -6.54 -4.63
C GLN A 129 -14.76 -7.96 -4.10
N ASP A 130 -14.86 -8.93 -5.01
CA ASP A 130 -15.34 -10.28 -4.78
C ASP A 130 -14.21 -11.32 -4.75
N MET A 131 -12.95 -10.87 -4.87
CA MET A 131 -11.80 -11.76 -4.98
C MET A 131 -10.64 -11.25 -4.12
N PRO A 132 -10.56 -11.69 -2.85
CA PRO A 132 -9.40 -11.45 -2.01
C PRO A 132 -8.13 -11.87 -2.74
N GLY A 133 -7.08 -11.06 -2.63
CA GLY A 133 -5.80 -11.37 -3.25
C GLY A 133 -5.66 -10.91 -4.71
N LYS A 134 -6.65 -10.21 -5.27
CA LYS A 134 -6.57 -9.61 -6.60
C LYS A 134 -6.65 -8.09 -6.51
N SER A 135 -5.65 -7.41 -7.09
CA SER A 135 -5.59 -5.95 -7.17
C SER A 135 -5.17 -5.50 -8.55
N TYR A 136 -5.50 -4.25 -8.91
CA TYR A 136 -5.14 -3.65 -10.19
C TYR A 136 -4.46 -2.30 -10.00
N ARG A 137 -3.41 -2.04 -10.78
CA ARG A 137 -2.74 -0.73 -10.84
C ARG A 137 -3.58 0.23 -11.67
N ILE A 138 -3.85 1.41 -11.12
CA ILE A 138 -4.69 2.43 -11.75
C ILE A 138 -4.04 3.82 -11.64
N THR A 139 -4.64 4.81 -12.30
CA THR A 139 -4.29 6.23 -12.14
C THR A 139 -5.19 6.91 -11.12
N GLN A 140 -4.84 8.14 -10.73
CA GLN A 140 -5.68 8.95 -9.85
C GLN A 140 -6.99 9.36 -10.53
N GLU A 141 -6.96 9.59 -11.85
CA GLU A 141 -8.15 9.83 -12.66
C GLU A 141 -9.06 8.59 -12.65
N ASP A 142 -8.51 7.40 -12.90
CA ASP A 142 -9.26 6.15 -12.85
C ASP A 142 -9.90 5.92 -11.48
N LEU A 143 -9.20 6.25 -10.38
CA LEU A 143 -9.74 6.14 -9.03
C LEU A 143 -10.97 7.04 -8.87
N GLY A 144 -10.86 8.30 -9.29
CA GLY A 144 -11.98 9.25 -9.25
C GLY A 144 -13.17 8.83 -10.13
N LEU A 145 -12.90 8.19 -11.28
CA LEU A 145 -13.93 7.64 -12.17
C LEU A 145 -14.56 6.36 -11.61
N ALA A 146 -13.75 5.48 -11.00
CA ALA A 146 -14.22 4.24 -10.38
C ALA A 146 -15.18 4.55 -9.23
N MET A 147 -14.85 5.51 -8.38
CA MET A 147 -15.71 5.99 -7.29
C MET A 147 -17.06 6.54 -7.76
N GLN A 148 -17.17 6.94 -9.03
CA GLN A 148 -18.41 7.41 -9.64
C GLN A 148 -19.15 6.32 -10.44
N GLY A 149 -18.60 5.10 -10.53
CA GLY A 149 -19.11 4.04 -11.39
C GLY A 149 -18.95 4.33 -12.89
N ARG A 150 -17.95 5.13 -13.27
CA ARG A 150 -17.78 5.67 -14.63
C ARG A 150 -16.47 5.24 -15.30
N VAL A 151 -15.71 4.36 -14.68
CA VAL A 151 -14.39 3.98 -15.22
C VAL A 151 -14.51 3.18 -16.51
N LYS A 152 -13.62 3.46 -17.45
CA LYS A 152 -13.51 2.75 -18.73
C LYS A 152 -12.25 1.90 -18.73
N GLY A 153 -12.30 0.74 -19.39
CA GLY A 153 -11.15 -0.16 -19.49
C GLY A 153 -10.84 -0.95 -18.21
N ALA A 154 -11.69 -0.85 -17.19
CA ALA A 154 -11.62 -1.75 -16.03
C ALA A 154 -11.89 -3.20 -16.45
N PRO A 155 -11.33 -4.18 -15.71
CA PRO A 155 -11.64 -5.60 -15.89
C PRO A 155 -13.15 -5.85 -15.82
N GLN A 156 -13.58 -6.90 -16.51
CA GLN A 156 -14.97 -7.34 -16.44
C GLN A 156 -15.38 -7.60 -14.98
N ASP A 157 -16.58 -7.15 -14.62
CA ASP A 157 -17.18 -7.28 -13.28
C ASP A 157 -16.44 -6.54 -12.15
N TYR A 158 -15.53 -5.62 -12.48
CA TYR A 158 -14.98 -4.70 -11.49
C TYR A 158 -16.04 -3.66 -11.09
N GLU A 159 -16.26 -3.53 -9.78
CA GLU A 159 -17.06 -2.48 -9.17
C GLU A 159 -16.27 -1.82 -8.05
N TRP A 160 -16.52 -0.53 -7.86
CA TRP A 160 -15.90 0.21 -6.77
C TRP A 160 -16.56 -0.13 -5.45
N VAL A 161 -15.74 -0.61 -4.51
CA VAL A 161 -16.07 -0.72 -3.09
C VAL A 161 -15.13 0.22 -2.33
N PRO A 162 -15.63 1.00 -1.35
CA PRO A 162 -14.81 1.94 -0.58
C PRO A 162 -13.96 1.22 0.47
N PHE A 163 -13.23 0.18 0.06
CA PHE A 163 -12.24 -0.45 0.92
C PHE A 163 -11.16 0.56 1.33
N PRO A 164 -10.59 0.38 2.54
CA PRO A 164 -9.50 1.19 3.05
C PRO A 164 -8.23 1.02 2.21
N PHE A 165 -7.26 1.89 2.44
CA PHE A 165 -5.96 1.89 1.77
C PHE A 165 -4.84 1.69 2.78
N LEU A 166 -3.80 1.00 2.34
CA LEU A 166 -2.47 1.13 2.91
C LEU A 166 -1.73 2.20 2.12
N VAL A 167 -1.44 3.31 2.79
CA VAL A 167 -0.72 4.43 2.18
C VAL A 167 0.71 4.46 2.68
N HIS A 168 1.65 4.72 1.77
CA HIS A 168 3.03 4.99 2.12
C HIS A 168 3.30 6.48 2.01
N ILE A 169 3.76 7.07 3.11
CA ILE A 169 4.09 8.48 3.22
C ILE A 169 5.59 8.64 3.13
N ALA A 170 6.01 9.56 2.26
CA ALA A 170 7.37 10.02 2.17
C ALA A 170 7.38 11.53 1.90
N ASN A 171 8.22 12.28 2.61
CA ASN A 171 8.30 13.73 2.47
C ASN A 171 6.94 14.44 2.65
N LYS A 172 6.11 13.96 3.60
CA LYS A 172 4.77 14.50 3.92
C LYS A 172 3.71 14.36 2.81
N GLU A 173 3.95 13.53 1.81
CA GLU A 173 2.97 13.21 0.78
C GLU A 173 2.72 11.71 0.72
N VAL A 174 1.52 11.30 0.26
CA VAL A 174 1.27 9.90 -0.05
C VAL A 174 1.91 9.59 -1.40
N VAL A 175 2.92 8.73 -1.42
CA VAL A 175 3.65 8.32 -2.64
C VAL A 175 3.19 6.96 -3.17
N SER A 176 2.44 6.20 -2.37
CA SER A 176 1.76 4.97 -2.77
C SER A 176 0.46 4.82 -2.00
N ALA A 177 -0.62 4.42 -2.66
CA ALA A 177 -1.91 4.11 -2.06
C ALA A 177 -2.42 2.78 -2.63
N GLU A 178 -2.44 1.74 -1.81
CA GLU A 178 -2.82 0.39 -2.23
C GLU A 178 -4.07 -0.02 -1.45
N GLN A 179 -5.19 -0.19 -2.15
CA GLN A 179 -6.45 -0.56 -1.51
C GLN A 179 -6.32 -1.94 -0.88
N PHE A 180 -6.69 -2.04 0.39
CA PHE A 180 -6.62 -3.23 1.20
C PHE A 180 -8.01 -3.86 1.28
N TRP A 181 -8.15 -5.04 0.68
CA TRP A 181 -9.41 -5.78 0.74
C TRP A 181 -9.72 -6.18 2.19
N VAL A 182 -10.93 -5.87 2.65
CA VAL A 182 -11.44 -6.29 3.96
C VAL A 182 -12.78 -7.01 3.78
N PRO A 183 -13.05 -8.07 4.56
CA PRO A 183 -14.32 -8.79 4.53
C PRO A 183 -15.49 -8.02 5.16
#